data_AF-A0A3N5X2X4-F1
#
_entry.id   AF-A0A3N5X2X4-F1
#
_cell.length_a   1.000
_cell.length_b   1.000
_cell.length_c   1.000
_cell.angle_alpha   90.00
_cell.angle_beta   90.00
_cell.angle_gamma   90.00
#
_symmetry.space_group_name_H-M   'P 1'
#
loop_
_entity.id
_entity.type
_entity.pdbx_description
1 polymer ?
#
loop_
_entity_poly.entity_id
_entity_poly.type
_entity_poly.pdbx_seq_one_letter_code
_entity_poly.pdbx_strand_id
1 'polypeptide(L)'
;MAFPFRPEPAPDAAATANSVTPDIPGQLAERSLLLPVRGVRPSDLYDSFYDKRGEGREHRAIDIMADLRTPVVAVESGRVARLENSALGGISIYQFDPTGQYVYYYGHLNSYASGLAEGQVLRQGDVIGYVGQSGNAQTPHLHFAVSRLGPDRKWWRGEPLNPYPLLL
;
A
#
# COMPACT_ATOMS: atom_id res chain seq x y z
N MET A 1 -46.98 36.87 41.88
CA MET A 1 -46.87 35.40 41.71
C MET A 1 -46.01 35.18 40.47
N ALA A 2 -44.70 34.98 40.70
CA ALA A 2 -43.69 34.87 39.66
C ALA A 2 -43.43 33.38 39.37
N PHE A 3 -43.55 32.98 38.12
CA PHE A 3 -43.16 31.64 37.65
C PHE A 3 -41.63 31.60 37.49
N PRO A 4 -40.92 30.59 38.03
CA PRO A 4 -39.48 30.52 37.85
C PRO A 4 -39.15 30.10 36.41
N PHE A 5 -38.36 30.94 35.74
CA PHE A 5 -37.64 30.63 34.50
C PHE A 5 -36.74 29.42 34.76
N ARG A 6 -37.00 28.31 34.07
CA ARG A 6 -36.07 27.18 34.01
C ARG A 6 -35.19 27.38 32.77
N PRO A 7 -33.88 27.57 32.89
CA PRO A 7 -33.01 27.61 31.72
C PRO A 7 -33.00 26.23 31.07
N GLU A 8 -33.24 26.21 29.76
CA GLU A 8 -33.10 25.06 28.89
C GLU A 8 -31.62 24.63 28.88
N PRO A 9 -31.29 23.33 29.03
CA PRO A 9 -29.92 22.89 28.93
C PRO A 9 -29.44 23.07 27.48
N ALA A 10 -28.31 23.76 27.31
CA ALA A 10 -27.62 23.89 26.04
C ALA A 10 -27.35 22.49 25.44
N PRO A 11 -27.40 22.33 24.10
CA PRO A 11 -27.02 21.07 23.48
C PRO A 11 -25.59 20.73 23.88
N ASP A 12 -25.46 19.57 24.53
CA ASP A 12 -24.22 18.99 24.99
C ASP A 12 -23.30 18.75 23.78
N ALA A 13 -22.26 19.57 23.68
CA ALA A 13 -21.16 19.36 22.76
C ALA A 13 -20.32 18.21 23.29
N ALA A 14 -20.73 16.97 22.98
CA ALA A 14 -20.01 15.78 23.39
C ALA A 14 -19.48 15.01 22.17
N ALA A 15 -18.15 14.90 22.16
CA ALA A 15 -17.33 13.89 21.51
C ALA A 15 -17.09 14.00 20.00
N THR A 16 -16.11 14.86 19.71
CA THR A 16 -15.02 14.58 18.76
C THR A 16 -14.67 13.08 18.66
N ALA A 17 -14.94 12.49 17.51
CA ALA A 17 -14.21 11.32 17.02
C ALA A 17 -13.52 11.70 15.70
N ASN A 18 -12.60 12.66 15.78
CA ASN A 18 -11.56 12.77 14.76
C ASN A 18 -10.68 11.53 14.90
N SER A 19 -11.03 10.47 14.18
CA SER A 19 -10.12 9.38 13.90
C SER A 19 -9.00 9.99 13.07
N VAL A 20 -7.87 10.27 13.72
CA VAL A 20 -6.64 10.69 13.05
C VAL A 20 -6.10 9.45 12.35
N THR A 21 -6.68 9.10 11.21
CA THR A 21 -6.04 8.23 10.24
C THR A 21 -5.01 9.08 9.51
N PRO A 22 -3.72 8.73 9.51
CA PRO A 22 -2.72 9.51 8.78
C PRO A 22 -3.01 9.41 7.28
N ASP A 23 -3.63 10.48 6.78
CA ASP A 23 -3.47 11.15 5.48
C ASP A 23 -3.30 10.26 4.25
N ILE A 24 -4.25 9.37 4.00
CA ILE A 24 -4.48 8.93 2.63
C ILE A 24 -5.23 10.06 1.93
N PRO A 25 -4.66 10.68 0.86
CA PRO A 25 -5.40 11.66 0.10
C PRO A 25 -6.72 11.05 -0.36
N GLY A 26 -7.85 11.76 -0.18
CA GLY A 26 -9.19 11.21 -0.49
C GLY A 26 -9.30 10.56 -1.87
N GLN A 27 -8.54 11.08 -2.86
CA GLN A 27 -8.46 10.54 -4.22
C GLN A 27 -7.91 9.13 -4.34
N LEU A 28 -7.09 8.65 -3.38
CA LEU A 28 -6.59 7.27 -3.34
C LEU A 28 -7.48 6.39 -2.46
N ALA A 29 -8.04 6.93 -1.38
CA ALA A 29 -8.98 6.22 -0.52
C ALA A 29 -10.29 5.85 -1.24
N GLU A 30 -10.70 6.64 -2.24
CA GLU A 30 -11.85 6.36 -3.08
C GLU A 30 -11.58 5.30 -4.17
N ARG A 31 -10.32 4.85 -4.34
CA ARG A 31 -9.98 3.84 -5.35
C ARG A 31 -10.16 2.43 -4.80
N SER A 32 -10.70 1.55 -5.62
CA SER A 32 -10.81 0.13 -5.31
C SER A 32 -9.52 -0.60 -5.72
N LEU A 33 -8.47 -0.49 -4.90
CA LEU A 33 -7.25 -1.28 -5.11
C LEU A 33 -7.54 -2.77 -4.85
N LEU A 34 -7.00 -3.65 -5.70
CA LEU A 34 -7.02 -5.08 -5.44
C LEU A 34 -5.96 -5.46 -4.42
N LEU A 35 -6.26 -6.48 -3.63
CA LEU A 35 -5.27 -7.21 -2.86
C LEU A 35 -4.21 -7.81 -3.80
N PRO A 36 -2.93 -7.44 -3.68
CA PRO A 36 -1.91 -7.78 -4.67
C PRO A 36 -1.50 -9.25 -4.67
N VAL A 37 -1.93 -10.07 -3.71
CA VAL A 37 -1.59 -11.49 -3.63
C VAL A 37 -2.85 -12.33 -3.78
N ARG A 38 -2.89 -13.20 -4.80
CA ARG A 38 -4.07 -14.04 -5.05
C ARG A 38 -4.34 -14.98 -3.89
N GLY A 39 -5.60 -15.03 -3.45
CA GLY A 39 -6.07 -15.94 -2.41
C GLY A 39 -5.94 -15.40 -0.97
N VAL A 40 -5.23 -14.29 -0.78
CA VAL A 40 -5.19 -13.58 0.52
C VAL A 40 -6.45 -12.74 0.66
N ARG A 41 -7.03 -12.73 1.86
CA ARG A 41 -8.22 -11.92 2.20
C ARG A 41 -7.81 -10.74 3.09
N PRO A 42 -8.61 -9.66 3.15
CA PRO A 42 -8.36 -8.55 4.08
C PRO A 42 -8.19 -8.99 5.54
N SER A 43 -8.94 -10.00 5.98
CA SER A 43 -8.86 -10.58 7.33
C SER A 43 -7.52 -11.23 7.65
N ASP A 44 -6.71 -11.54 6.64
CA ASP A 44 -5.42 -12.20 6.79
C ASP A 44 -4.27 -11.17 6.87
N LEU A 45 -4.58 -9.88 6.72
CA LEU A 45 -3.61 -8.79 6.76
C LEU A 45 -3.27 -8.34 8.18
N TYR A 46 -2.04 -7.87 8.35
CA TYR A 46 -1.55 -7.22 9.56
C TYR A 46 -0.99 -5.85 9.17
N ASP A 47 -1.38 -4.79 9.89
CA ASP A 47 -0.84 -3.44 9.67
C ASP A 47 0.60 -3.35 10.21
N SER A 48 1.56 -3.73 9.38
CA SER A 48 2.98 -3.65 9.70
C SER A 48 3.63 -2.32 9.33
N PHE A 49 2.86 -1.28 8.96
CA PHE A 49 3.44 -0.06 8.38
C PHE A 49 4.39 0.68 9.34
N TYR A 50 4.03 0.73 10.62
CA TYR A 50 4.79 1.39 11.69
C TYR A 50 5.76 0.45 12.41
N ASP A 51 5.92 -0.78 11.93
CA ASP A 51 6.83 -1.72 12.55
C ASP A 51 8.27 -1.19 12.51
N LYS A 52 8.96 -1.33 13.63
CA LYS A 52 10.34 -0.90 13.77
C LYS A 52 11.26 -1.83 12.97
N ARG A 53 12.09 -1.23 12.14
CA ARG A 53 13.25 -1.84 11.47
C ARG A 53 14.53 -1.38 12.17
N GLY A 54 15.64 -2.05 11.85
CA GLY A 54 16.96 -1.71 12.41
C GLY A 54 17.29 -0.22 12.25
N GLU A 55 18.06 0.31 13.20
CA GLU A 55 18.50 1.72 13.24
C GLU A 55 17.35 2.75 13.36
N GLY A 56 16.22 2.36 13.97
CA GLY A 56 15.11 3.28 14.26
C GLY A 56 14.28 3.65 13.04
N ARG A 57 14.46 2.93 11.92
CA ARG A 57 13.63 3.09 10.72
C ARG A 57 12.26 2.45 10.92
N GLU A 58 11.24 2.98 10.27
CA GLU A 58 9.93 2.33 10.17
C GLU A 58 9.85 1.50 8.89
N HIS A 59 8.98 0.50 8.89
CA HIS A 59 8.79 -0.41 7.77
C HIS A 59 8.24 0.30 6.52
N ARG A 60 7.28 1.22 6.67
CA ARG A 60 6.70 2.04 5.58
C ARG A 60 6.08 1.23 4.43
N ALA A 61 5.63 0.03 4.74
CA ALA A 61 5.03 -0.94 3.83
C ALA A 61 4.21 -1.97 4.62
N ILE A 62 3.48 -2.82 3.91
CA ILE A 62 2.85 -4.02 4.47
C ILE A 62 3.54 -5.28 3.97
N ASP A 63 3.81 -6.23 4.88
CA ASP A 63 4.29 -7.57 4.52
C ASP A 63 3.09 -8.53 4.44
N ILE A 64 2.78 -9.00 3.23
CA ILE A 64 1.64 -9.88 2.96
C ILE A 64 2.14 -11.31 2.86
N MET A 65 1.86 -12.10 3.90
CA MET A 65 2.30 -13.49 4.00
C MET A 65 1.59 -14.38 2.98
N ALA A 66 2.36 -15.16 2.22
CA ALA A 66 1.85 -16.15 1.27
C ALA A 66 2.94 -17.14 0.85
N ASP A 67 2.53 -18.28 0.33
CA ASP A 67 3.45 -19.32 -0.13
C ASP A 67 4.31 -18.83 -1.30
N LEU A 68 5.54 -19.36 -1.40
CA LEU A 68 6.40 -19.14 -2.55
C LEU A 68 5.67 -19.43 -3.85
N ARG A 69 5.89 -18.57 -4.84
CA ARG A 69 5.29 -18.61 -6.18
C ARG A 69 3.79 -18.35 -6.23
N THR A 70 3.16 -17.90 -5.14
CA THR A 70 1.79 -17.38 -5.21
C THR A 70 1.71 -16.20 -6.18
N PRO A 71 0.71 -16.11 -7.08
CA PRO A 71 0.66 -15.02 -8.04
C PRO A 71 0.48 -13.65 -7.38
N VAL A 72 1.32 -12.71 -7.79
CA VAL A 72 1.23 -11.28 -7.46
C VAL A 72 0.61 -10.54 -8.63
N VAL A 73 -0.41 -9.72 -8.36
CA VAL A 73 -1.18 -8.98 -9.36
C VAL A 73 -1.06 -7.47 -9.21
N ALA A 74 -1.24 -6.74 -10.32
CA ALA A 74 -1.32 -5.29 -10.31
C ALA A 74 -2.56 -4.82 -9.51
N VAL A 75 -2.34 -3.98 -8.50
CA VAL A 75 -3.41 -3.49 -7.60
C VAL A 75 -4.45 -2.62 -8.32
N GLU A 76 -4.03 -1.89 -9.35
CA GLU A 76 -4.92 -1.23 -10.30
C GLU A 76 -4.28 -1.15 -11.69
N SER A 77 -4.97 -0.52 -12.65
CA SER A 77 -4.41 -0.28 -13.98
C SER A 77 -3.24 0.71 -13.90
N GLY A 78 -2.35 0.71 -14.88
CA GLY A 78 -1.21 1.63 -14.84
C GLY A 78 -0.09 1.20 -15.76
N ARG A 79 1.15 1.41 -15.31
CA ARG A 79 2.34 1.09 -16.11
C ARG A 79 3.48 0.61 -15.23
N VAL A 80 4.23 -0.39 -15.71
CA VAL A 80 5.51 -0.77 -15.12
C VAL A 80 6.48 0.40 -15.23
N ALA A 81 6.86 0.98 -14.10
CA ALA A 81 7.83 2.06 -14.02
C ALA A 81 9.26 1.54 -14.11
N ARG A 82 9.53 0.43 -13.40
CA ARG A 82 10.87 -0.11 -13.24
C ARG A 82 10.84 -1.57 -12.80
N LEU A 83 11.81 -2.36 -13.28
CA LEU A 83 12.12 -3.70 -12.78
C LEU A 83 13.52 -3.66 -12.16
N GLU A 84 13.64 -4.09 -10.91
CA GLU A 84 14.90 -3.97 -10.14
C GLU A 84 15.29 -5.29 -9.48
N ASN A 85 16.59 -5.50 -9.31
CA ASN A 85 17.12 -6.57 -8.47
C ASN A 85 18.20 -6.00 -7.54
N SER A 86 17.88 -5.85 -6.26
CA SER A 86 18.76 -5.22 -5.28
C SER A 86 19.02 -6.12 -4.07
N ALA A 87 20.09 -5.85 -3.32
CA ALA A 87 20.43 -6.63 -2.12
C ALA A 87 19.34 -6.58 -1.03
N LEU A 88 18.65 -5.45 -0.88
CA LEU A 88 17.60 -5.29 0.12
C LEU A 88 16.25 -5.75 -0.43
N GLY A 89 15.76 -5.12 -1.50
CA GLY A 89 14.43 -5.37 -2.04
C GLY A 89 14.29 -6.66 -2.85
N GLY A 90 15.42 -7.29 -3.22
CA GLY A 90 15.42 -8.45 -4.11
C GLY A 90 14.87 -8.10 -5.49
N ILE A 91 14.25 -9.09 -6.13
CA ILE A 91 13.50 -8.92 -7.37
C ILE A 91 12.26 -8.09 -7.04
N SER A 92 12.09 -6.97 -7.72
CA SER A 92 11.04 -6.02 -7.39
C SER A 92 10.50 -5.24 -8.57
N ILE A 93 9.27 -4.78 -8.44
CA ILE A 93 8.53 -4.05 -9.46
C ILE A 93 8.09 -2.71 -8.87
N TYR A 94 8.29 -1.64 -9.62
CA TYR A 94 7.62 -0.37 -9.40
C TYR A 94 6.55 -0.19 -10.48
N GLN A 95 5.33 0.12 -10.07
CA GLN A 95 4.20 0.41 -10.96
C GLN A 95 3.72 1.83 -10.71
N PHE A 96 3.58 2.63 -11.77
CA PHE A 96 2.81 3.85 -11.69
C PHE A 96 1.32 3.56 -11.79
N ASP A 97 0.53 4.32 -11.04
CA ASP A 97 -0.92 4.39 -11.20
C ASP A 97 -1.32 5.06 -12.53
N PRO A 98 -2.61 5.08 -12.91
CA PRO A 98 -3.05 5.66 -14.18
C PRO A 98 -2.74 7.16 -14.32
N THR A 99 -2.69 7.91 -13.22
CA THR A 99 -2.45 9.37 -13.26
C THR A 99 -0.97 9.73 -13.14
N GLY A 100 -0.13 8.79 -12.72
CA GLY A 100 1.30 9.00 -12.41
C GLY A 100 1.51 9.83 -11.14
N GLN A 101 0.53 9.86 -10.24
CA GLN A 101 0.59 10.52 -8.93
C GLN A 101 1.05 9.57 -7.82
N TYR A 102 0.89 8.27 -8.02
CA TYR A 102 1.26 7.24 -7.06
C TYR A 102 2.18 6.21 -7.70
N VAL A 103 3.02 5.59 -6.86
CA VAL A 103 3.81 4.43 -7.21
C VAL A 103 3.52 3.30 -6.22
N TYR A 104 3.35 2.11 -6.78
CA TYR A 104 3.22 0.86 -6.04
C TYR A 104 4.51 0.07 -6.15
N TYR A 105 5.01 -0.40 -5.02
CA TYR A 105 6.22 -1.21 -4.94
C TYR A 105 5.87 -2.64 -4.53
N TYR A 106 6.41 -3.61 -5.27
CA TYR A 106 6.25 -5.04 -5.03
C TYR A 106 7.64 -5.64 -4.84
N GLY A 107 8.01 -5.94 -3.59
CA GLY A 107 9.33 -6.43 -3.21
C GLY A 107 9.40 -7.94 -2.98
N HIS A 108 10.63 -8.44 -2.84
CA HIS A 108 10.96 -9.83 -2.46
C HIS A 108 10.43 -10.92 -3.39
N LEU A 109 10.12 -10.59 -4.65
CA LEU A 109 9.53 -11.53 -5.60
C LEU A 109 10.44 -12.73 -5.87
N ASN A 110 9.84 -13.85 -6.28
CA ASN A 110 10.58 -15.02 -6.78
C ASN A 110 10.99 -14.81 -8.23
N SER A 111 10.08 -14.26 -9.03
CA SER A 111 10.29 -13.95 -10.45
C SER A 111 9.23 -12.96 -10.94
N TYR A 112 9.53 -12.31 -12.07
CA TYR A 112 8.54 -11.58 -12.85
C TYR A 112 7.59 -12.53 -13.58
N ALA A 113 6.41 -12.03 -13.96
CA ALA A 113 5.56 -12.70 -14.93
C ALA A 113 6.25 -12.75 -16.30
N SER A 114 5.93 -13.79 -17.09
CA SER A 114 6.52 -13.94 -18.43
C SER A 114 6.14 -12.75 -19.32
N GLY A 115 7.13 -12.18 -19.98
CA GLY A 115 6.95 -11.04 -20.88
C GLY A 115 6.78 -9.69 -20.17
N LEU A 116 6.86 -9.62 -18.84
CA LEU A 116 6.82 -8.34 -18.13
C LEU A 116 8.02 -7.47 -18.53
N ALA A 117 7.75 -6.23 -18.93
CA ALA A 117 8.78 -5.27 -19.32
C ALA A 117 8.52 -3.87 -18.75
N GLU A 118 9.60 -3.10 -18.57
CA GLU A 118 9.48 -1.67 -18.24
C GLU A 118 8.68 -0.93 -19.31
N GLY A 119 7.82 -0.01 -18.87
CA GLY A 119 6.93 0.75 -19.75
C GLY A 119 5.66 0.00 -20.17
N GLN A 120 5.52 -1.29 -19.86
CA GLN A 120 4.32 -2.08 -20.18
C GLN A 120 3.09 -1.52 -19.46
N VAL A 121 1.97 -1.38 -20.20
CA VAL A 121 0.66 -1.04 -19.64
C VAL A 121 0.08 -2.27 -18.93
N LEU A 122 -0.41 -2.05 -17.72
CA LEU A 122 -1.03 -3.07 -16.89
C LEU A 122 -2.52 -2.76 -16.73
N ARG A 123 -3.35 -3.80 -16.71
CA ARG A 123 -4.70 -3.75 -16.19
C ARG A 123 -4.71 -4.21 -14.74
N GLN A 124 -5.66 -3.70 -13.97
CA GLN A 124 -5.93 -4.21 -12.64
C GLN A 124 -6.12 -5.74 -12.67
N GLY A 125 -5.42 -6.46 -11.80
CA GLY A 125 -5.50 -7.92 -11.70
C GLY A 125 -4.56 -8.70 -12.64
N ASP A 126 -3.84 -8.03 -13.54
CA ASP A 126 -2.80 -8.67 -14.36
C ASP A 126 -1.73 -9.26 -13.45
N VAL A 127 -1.31 -10.51 -13.73
CA VAL A 127 -0.20 -11.14 -12.99
C VAL A 127 1.10 -10.47 -13.42
N ILE A 128 1.82 -9.90 -12.46
CA ILE A 128 3.08 -9.18 -12.68
C ILE A 128 4.28 -9.93 -12.12
N GLY A 129 4.07 -10.86 -11.21
CA GLY A 129 5.14 -11.65 -10.63
C GLY A 129 4.61 -12.70 -9.69
N TYR A 130 5.51 -13.21 -8.87
CA TYR A 130 5.17 -14.26 -7.93
C TYR A 130 5.88 -14.03 -6.60
N VAL A 131 5.16 -14.31 -5.51
CA VAL A 131 5.67 -14.20 -4.13
C VAL A 131 6.98 -14.96 -4.01
N GLY A 132 7.95 -14.36 -3.33
CA GLY A 132 9.26 -14.92 -3.16
C GLY A 132 9.83 -14.69 -1.77
N GLN A 133 11.16 -14.80 -1.74
CA GLN A 133 11.98 -14.57 -0.56
C GLN A 133 13.35 -14.03 -1.02
N SER A 134 13.37 -13.19 -2.07
CA SER A 134 14.61 -12.60 -2.57
C SER A 134 15.00 -11.34 -1.78
N GLY A 135 16.24 -10.88 -1.93
CA GLY A 135 16.76 -9.76 -1.15
C GLY A 135 17.02 -10.16 0.30
N ASN A 136 16.54 -9.36 1.25
CA ASN A 136 16.74 -9.62 2.68
C ASN A 136 15.54 -10.29 3.38
N ALA A 137 14.56 -10.80 2.64
CA ALA A 137 13.40 -11.49 3.19
C ALA A 137 13.79 -12.79 3.94
N GLN A 138 13.31 -12.95 5.17
CA GLN A 138 13.61 -14.14 5.99
C GLN A 138 12.60 -15.28 5.79
N THR A 139 11.38 -14.95 5.36
CA THR A 139 10.29 -15.89 5.09
C THR A 139 9.57 -15.47 3.82
N PRO A 140 8.83 -16.36 3.15
CA PRO A 140 8.05 -16.00 1.96
C PRO A 140 6.95 -14.98 2.25
N HIS A 141 7.00 -13.83 1.56
CA HIS A 141 5.97 -12.79 1.62
C HIS A 141 6.11 -11.83 0.42
N LEU A 142 5.07 -11.02 0.20
CA LEU A 142 5.16 -9.83 -0.63
C LEU A 142 5.34 -8.61 0.27
N HIS A 143 6.42 -7.86 0.07
CA HIS A 143 6.55 -6.52 0.65
C HIS A 143 5.89 -5.51 -0.28
N PHE A 144 4.78 -4.92 0.16
CA PHE A 144 3.97 -4.00 -0.65
C PHE A 144 3.99 -2.60 -0.06
N ALA A 145 4.42 -1.62 -0.86
CA ALA A 145 4.43 -0.22 -0.44
C ALA A 145 3.69 0.67 -1.43
N VAL A 146 3.12 1.76 -0.91
CA VAL A 146 2.47 2.80 -1.70
C VAL A 146 3.18 4.11 -1.41
N SER A 147 3.47 4.90 -2.43
CA SER A 147 4.00 6.24 -2.22
C SER A 147 3.36 7.27 -3.15
N ARG A 148 3.13 8.47 -2.61
CA ARG A 148 2.72 9.65 -3.36
C ARG A 148 3.94 10.30 -3.99
N LEU A 149 3.88 10.54 -5.29
CA LEU A 149 4.97 11.13 -6.04
C LEU A 149 4.95 12.66 -6.00
N GLY A 150 6.14 13.24 -5.96
CA GLY A 150 6.34 14.67 -6.16
C GLY A 150 6.15 15.10 -7.63
N PRO A 151 6.30 16.41 -7.92
CA PRO A 151 6.10 16.97 -9.27
C PRO A 151 7.01 16.34 -10.34
N ASP A 152 8.18 15.84 -9.96
CA ASP A 152 9.15 15.20 -10.87
C ASP A 152 8.83 13.73 -11.16
N ARG A 153 7.78 13.16 -10.53
CA ARG A 153 7.25 11.80 -10.76
C ARG A 153 8.32 10.70 -10.71
N LYS A 154 9.36 10.91 -9.90
CA LYS A 154 10.44 9.94 -9.73
C LYS A 154 10.01 8.84 -8.78
N TRP A 155 9.90 7.62 -9.30
CA TRP A 155 9.46 6.44 -8.54
C TRP A 155 10.26 6.18 -7.26
N TRP A 156 11.50 6.67 -7.16
CA TRP A 156 12.38 6.51 -5.99
C TRP A 156 12.31 7.65 -4.97
N ARG A 157 11.45 8.66 -5.16
CA ARG A 157 11.32 9.84 -4.27
C ARG A 157 9.89 10.10 -3.81
N GLY A 158 9.13 9.04 -3.59
CA GLY A 158 7.76 9.15 -3.10
C GLY A 158 7.67 9.32 -1.58
N GLU A 159 6.61 10.00 -1.14
CA GLU A 159 6.17 10.05 0.25
C GLU A 159 5.39 8.77 0.58
N PRO A 160 5.81 7.96 1.58
CA PRO A 160 5.17 6.69 1.89
C PRO A 160 3.77 6.90 2.49
N LEU A 161 2.80 6.13 2.00
CA LEU A 161 1.43 6.08 2.50
C LEU A 161 1.14 4.69 3.06
N ASN A 162 0.36 4.60 4.14
CA ASN A 162 -0.01 3.30 4.71
C ASN A 162 -0.90 2.51 3.73
N PRO A 163 -0.44 1.36 3.18
CA PRO A 163 -1.24 0.57 2.25
C PRO A 163 -2.39 -0.17 2.93
N TYR A 164 -2.27 -0.51 4.21
CA TYR A 164 -3.21 -1.38 4.93
C TYR A 164 -4.68 -0.94 4.77
N PRO A 165 -5.08 0.31 5.07
CA PRO A 165 -6.47 0.73 4.92
C PRO A 165 -6.98 0.79 3.47
N LEU A 166 -6.09 0.73 2.46
CA LEU A 166 -6.47 0.68 1.04
C LEU A 166 -6.82 -0.73 0.56
N LEU A 167 -6.53 -1.75 1.37
CA LEU A 167 -6.67 -3.16 1.02
C LEU A 167 -7.81 -3.87 1.78
N LEU A 168 -8.65 -3.09 2.48
CA LEU A 168 -9.76 -3.58 3.30
C LEU A 168 -11.08 -3.68 2.54
#